data_AF-A0A8T5Q6Y6-F1
#
_entry.id   AF-A0A8T5Q6Y6-F1
#
_cell.length_a   1.000
_cell.length_b   1.000
_cell.length_c   1.000
_cell.angle_alpha   90.00
_cell.angle_beta   90.00
_cell.angle_gamma   90.00
#
_symmetry.space_group_name_H-M   'P 1'
#
loop_
_entity.id
_entity.type
_entity.pdbx_description
1 polymer ?
#
loop_
_entity_poly.entity_id
_entity_poly.type
_entity_poly.pdbx_seq_one_letter_code
_entity_poly.pdbx_strand_id
1 'polypeptide(L)'
;MVMLQIVPYEEIMTLSSVGRIRKLLNLAKEDKIVLLQGRLKKEEEAELIKATMEEINEDFKGIELAVINPTVENLTGFKNFKNRVINALLGNRTGFTVIGPANIVKQIKKDPNKIELLTSEKTNQKNKRNKRRNNKKR
;
A
#
# COMPACT_ATOMS: atom_id res chain seq x y z
N MET A 1 -6.80 -16.46 -3.26
CA MET A 1 -5.65 -16.04 -4.10
C MET A 1 -5.25 -14.65 -3.66
N VAL A 2 -3.96 -14.42 -3.41
CA VAL A 2 -3.43 -13.06 -3.14
C VAL A 2 -2.99 -12.48 -4.48
N MET A 3 -3.36 -11.24 -4.78
CA MET A 3 -3.01 -10.57 -6.03
C MET A 3 -2.10 -9.37 -5.73
N LEU A 4 -0.95 -9.31 -6.39
CA LEU A 4 -0.09 -8.14 -6.45
C LEU A 4 -0.34 -7.42 -7.77
N GLN A 5 -0.82 -6.18 -7.72
CA GLN A 5 -1.06 -5.33 -8.88
C GLN A 5 -0.05 -4.19 -8.90
N ILE A 6 0.66 -4.04 -10.02
CA ILE A 6 1.56 -2.91 -10.25
C ILE A 6 0.75 -1.76 -10.87
N VAL A 7 0.93 -0.55 -10.35
CA VAL A 7 0.35 0.67 -10.90
C VAL A 7 1.50 1.57 -11.35
N PRO A 8 1.69 1.78 -12.67
CA PRO A 8 2.67 2.72 -13.20
C PRO A 8 2.37 4.15 -12.75
N TYR A 9 3.42 4.98 -12.64
CA TYR A 9 3.26 6.36 -12.18
C TYR A 9 2.41 7.19 -13.14
N GLU A 10 2.54 6.95 -14.44
CA GLU A 10 1.83 7.64 -15.51
C GLU A 10 0.31 7.50 -15.37
N GLU A 11 -0.15 6.35 -14.87
CA GLU A 11 -1.58 6.07 -14.67
C GLU A 11 -2.18 6.91 -13.54
N ILE A 12 -1.40 7.23 -12.51
CA ILE A 12 -1.87 8.07 -11.39
C ILE A 12 -1.57 9.55 -11.60
N MET A 13 -0.54 9.89 -12.36
CA MET A 13 -0.10 11.28 -12.56
C MET A 13 -1.17 12.13 -13.25
N THR A 14 -1.98 11.52 -14.11
CA THR A 14 -3.09 12.19 -14.82
C THR A 14 -4.30 12.45 -13.92
N LEU A 15 -4.35 11.84 -12.73
CA LEU A 15 -5.49 11.94 -11.83
C LEU A 15 -5.31 13.07 -10.80
N SER A 16 -6.42 13.69 -10.45
CA SER A 16 -6.50 14.59 -9.29
C SER A 16 -6.09 13.84 -8.01
N SER A 17 -5.70 14.57 -6.95
CA SER A 17 -5.34 13.96 -5.66
C SER A 17 -6.44 13.04 -5.14
N VAL A 18 -7.69 13.50 -5.19
CA VAL A 18 -8.88 12.70 -4.82
C VAL A 18 -9.04 11.49 -5.74
N GLY A 19 -8.83 11.65 -7.05
CA GLY A 19 -8.89 10.55 -8.01
C GLY A 19 -7.86 9.46 -7.73
N ARG A 20 -6.62 9.84 -7.39
CA ARG A 20 -5.56 8.90 -7.00
C ARG A 20 -5.92 8.13 -5.75
N ILE A 21 -6.38 8.82 -4.71
CA ILE A 21 -6.80 8.21 -3.44
C ILE A 21 -7.93 7.20 -3.68
N ARG A 22 -8.99 7.61 -4.39
CA ARG A 22 -10.13 6.73 -4.74
C ARG A 22 -9.68 5.49 -5.50
N LYS A 23 -8.81 5.65 -6.51
CA LYS A 23 -8.29 4.53 -7.29
C LYS A 23 -7.56 3.52 -6.41
N LEU A 24 -6.61 3.98 -5.60
CA LEU A 24 -5.80 3.12 -4.74
C LEU A 24 -6.64 2.43 -3.66
N LEU A 25 -7.59 3.15 -3.07
CA LEU A 25 -8.51 2.60 -2.07
C LEU A 25 -9.43 1.54 -2.67
N ASN A 26 -9.95 1.75 -3.88
CA ASN A 26 -10.78 0.77 -4.59
C ASN A 26 -10.01 -0.51 -4.91
N LEU A 27 -8.77 -0.40 -5.38
CA LEU A 27 -7.91 -1.57 -5.62
C LEU A 27 -7.65 -2.36 -4.32
N ALA A 28 -7.41 -1.69 -3.20
CA ALA A 28 -7.27 -2.35 -1.91
C ALA A 28 -8.57 -3.05 -1.47
N LYS A 29 -9.73 -2.42 -1.65
CA LYS A 29 -11.05 -3.02 -1.40
C LYS A 29 -11.33 -4.26 -2.25
N GLU A 30 -10.75 -4.33 -3.45
CA GLU A 30 -10.78 -5.51 -4.32
C GLU A 30 -9.80 -6.62 -3.90
N ASP A 31 -9.30 -6.58 -2.68
CA ASP A 31 -8.34 -7.53 -2.11
C ASP A 31 -6.97 -7.56 -2.82
N LYS A 32 -6.59 -6.46 -3.50
CA LYS A 32 -5.32 -6.36 -4.22
C LYS A 32 -4.27 -5.66 -3.38
N ILE A 33 -3.07 -6.23 -3.36
CA ILE A 33 -1.88 -5.54 -2.90
C ILE A 33 -1.39 -4.69 -4.07
N VAL A 34 -1.37 -3.38 -3.90
CA VAL A 34 -0.97 -2.40 -4.90
C VAL A 34 0.50 -2.03 -4.69
N LEU A 35 1.30 -2.19 -5.74
CA LEU A 35 2.64 -1.63 -5.85
C LEU A 35 2.59 -0.42 -6.79
N LEU A 36 2.55 0.78 -6.23
CA LEU A 36 2.60 2.02 -6.98
C LEU A 36 4.05 2.40 -7.29
N GLN A 37 4.35 2.64 -8.56
CA GLN A 37 5.59 3.27 -8.99
C GLN A 37 5.55 4.76 -8.63
N GLY A 38 6.57 5.25 -7.92
CA GLY A 38 6.56 6.57 -7.33
C GLY A 38 5.84 6.60 -5.99
N ARG A 39 5.51 7.81 -5.53
CA ARG A 39 5.01 8.08 -4.19
C ARG A 39 3.82 9.02 -4.23
N LEU A 40 2.94 8.85 -3.24
CA LEU A 40 1.94 9.85 -2.91
C LEU A 40 2.61 11.07 -2.26
N LYS A 41 2.00 12.24 -2.41
CA LYS A 41 2.36 13.39 -1.57
C LYS A 41 1.98 13.08 -0.12
N LYS A 42 2.66 13.70 0.85
CA LYS A 42 2.36 13.47 2.28
C LYS A 42 0.90 13.77 2.62
N GLU A 43 0.34 14.80 1.99
CA GLU A 43 -1.06 15.19 2.16
C GLU A 43 -2.01 14.13 1.58
N GLU A 44 -1.61 13.47 0.49
CA GLU A 44 -2.38 12.39 -0.13
C GLU A 44 -2.28 11.09 0.64
N GLU A 45 -1.13 10.79 1.25
CA GLU A 45 -0.97 9.66 2.17
C GLU A 45 -1.89 9.84 3.39
N ALA A 46 -1.88 11.04 3.99
CA ALA A 46 -2.74 11.35 5.13
C ALA A 46 -4.23 11.25 4.76
N GLU A 47 -4.62 11.80 3.61
CA GLU A 47 -6.02 11.73 3.15
C GLU A 47 -6.42 10.30 2.76
N LEU A 48 -5.53 9.49 2.21
CA LEU A 48 -5.79 8.07 1.96
C LEU A 48 -6.03 7.31 3.27
N ILE A 49 -5.23 7.56 4.30
CA ILE A 49 -5.43 6.94 5.63
C ILE A 49 -6.79 7.38 6.21
N LYS A 50 -7.10 8.67 6.14
CA LYS A 50 -8.37 9.22 6.62
C LYS A 50 -9.57 8.61 5.88
N ALA A 51 -9.57 8.65 4.54
CA ALA A 51 -10.61 8.05 3.71
C ALA A 51 -10.74 6.54 3.95
N THR A 52 -9.63 5.85 4.25
CA THR A 52 -9.68 4.45 4.65
C THR A 52 -10.47 4.26 5.93
N MET A 53 -10.20 5.07 6.97
CA MET A 53 -10.89 4.96 8.25
C MET A 53 -12.40 5.16 8.13
N GLU A 54 -12.84 6.07 7.25
CA GLU A 54 -14.25 6.33 6.95
C GLU A 54 -14.94 5.16 6.24
N GLU A 55 -14.17 4.30 5.57
CA GLU A 55 -14.65 3.20 4.73
C GLU A 55 -14.57 1.83 5.40
N ILE A 56 -14.05 1.76 6.64
CA ILE A 56 -13.95 0.52 7.42
C ILE A 56 -15.35 -0.02 7.71
N ASN A 57 -15.55 -1.32 7.44
CA ASN A 57 -16.79 -2.04 7.70
C ASN A 57 -16.54 -3.52 8.04
N GLU A 58 -17.57 -4.37 7.98
CA GLU A 58 -17.43 -5.81 8.27
C GLU A 58 -16.48 -6.52 7.30
N ASP A 59 -16.47 -6.11 6.02
CA ASP A 59 -15.73 -6.74 4.94
C ASP A 59 -14.36 -6.09 4.71
N PHE A 60 -14.26 -4.77 4.89
CA PHE A 60 -13.03 -3.99 4.71
C PHE A 60 -12.49 -3.50 6.05
N LYS A 61 -11.29 -3.98 6.44
CA LYS A 61 -10.66 -3.67 7.74
C LYS A 61 -9.65 -2.51 7.67
N GLY A 62 -9.53 -1.87 6.52
CA GLY A 62 -8.56 -0.81 6.26
C GLY A 62 -7.38 -1.28 5.42
N ILE A 63 -6.31 -0.49 5.42
CA ILE A 63 -5.11 -0.72 4.62
C ILE A 63 -3.85 -0.75 5.49
N GLU A 64 -2.85 -1.47 5.01
CA GLU A 64 -1.44 -1.31 5.35
C GLU A 64 -0.77 -0.47 4.26
N LEU A 65 0.06 0.49 4.67
CA LEU A 65 0.74 1.42 3.76
C LEU A 65 2.22 1.54 4.11
N ALA A 66 3.09 1.38 3.12
CA ALA A 66 4.51 1.60 3.26
C ALA A 66 5.09 2.31 2.05
N VAL A 67 5.95 3.29 2.31
CA VAL A 67 6.72 3.99 1.29
C VAL A 67 8.14 3.46 1.33
N ILE A 68 8.59 2.93 0.19
CA ILE A 68 9.94 2.43 -0.02
C ILE A 68 10.66 3.45 -0.87
N ASN A 69 11.59 4.17 -0.23
CA ASN A 69 12.41 5.15 -0.91
C ASN A 69 13.86 4.65 -0.95
N PRO A 70 14.46 4.47 -2.13
CA PRO A 70 15.89 4.21 -2.25
C PRO A 70 16.65 5.52 -1.97
N THR A 71 16.53 6.07 -0.76
CA THR A 71 17.44 7.10 -0.30
C THR A 71 18.72 6.43 0.12
N VAL A 72 19.81 6.79 -0.55
CA VAL A 72 21.16 6.34 -0.24
C VAL A 72 21.55 6.99 1.10
N GLU A 73 21.29 6.31 2.21
CA GLU A 73 21.89 6.67 3.49
C GLU A 73 23.40 6.43 3.36
N ASN A 74 24.22 7.43 3.74
CA ASN A 74 25.69 7.49 3.62
C ASN A 74 26.28 8.09 2.34
N LEU A 75 25.71 9.17 1.81
CA LEU A 75 26.39 9.99 0.82
C LEU A 75 27.15 11.13 1.53
N THR A 76 28.45 11.27 1.26
CA THR A 76 29.27 12.42 1.65
C THR A 76 29.61 13.28 0.42
N GLY A 77 29.71 14.60 0.59
CA GLY A 77 30.11 15.54 -0.47
C GLY A 77 29.12 15.71 -1.64
N PHE A 78 29.64 15.76 -2.87
CA PHE A 78 28.92 16.06 -4.13
C PHE A 78 27.72 15.13 -4.41
N LYS A 79 27.72 13.91 -3.85
CA LYS A 79 26.61 12.96 -3.99
C LYS A 79 25.36 13.40 -3.20
N ASN A 80 25.49 14.08 -2.07
CA ASN A 80 24.35 14.68 -1.35
C ASN A 80 23.69 15.81 -2.16
N PHE A 81 24.51 16.62 -2.81
CA PHE A 81 24.02 17.69 -3.68
C PHE A 81 23.27 17.11 -4.87
N LYS A 82 23.84 16.10 -5.56
CA LYS A 82 23.15 15.36 -6.63
C LYS A 82 21.83 14.76 -6.16
N ASN A 83 21.78 14.10 -5.00
CA ASN A 83 20.52 13.56 -4.47
C ASN A 83 19.48 14.64 -4.17
N ARG A 84 19.88 15.81 -3.67
CA ARG A 84 18.97 16.94 -3.48
C ARG A 84 18.44 17.48 -4.81
N VAL A 85 19.30 17.60 -5.82
CA VAL A 85 18.89 18.02 -7.18
C VAL A 85 17.97 16.99 -7.82
N ILE A 86 18.28 15.70 -7.72
CA ILE A 86 17.45 14.60 -8.23
C ILE A 86 16.09 14.60 -7.52
N ASN A 87 16.05 14.73 -6.19
CA ASN A 87 14.80 14.82 -5.45
C ASN A 87 14.01 16.10 -5.77
N ALA A 88 14.68 17.21 -6.08
CA ALA A 88 14.02 18.45 -6.50
C ALA A 88 13.44 18.34 -7.92
N LEU A 89 14.12 17.62 -8.84
CA LEU A 89 13.68 17.44 -10.23
C LEU A 89 12.64 16.32 -10.39
N LEU A 90 12.84 15.18 -9.73
CA LEU A 90 11.99 14.00 -9.82
C LEU A 90 10.89 13.98 -8.75
N GLY A 91 11.04 14.74 -7.67
CA GLY A 91 10.02 14.88 -6.61
C GLY A 91 9.55 13.53 -6.08
N ASN A 92 8.27 13.23 -6.29
CA ASN A 92 7.64 12.01 -5.83
C ASN A 92 7.69 10.86 -6.85
N ARG A 93 8.45 10.99 -7.95
CA ARG A 93 8.59 9.94 -8.97
C ARG A 93 9.57 8.84 -8.58
N THR A 94 10.44 9.12 -7.61
CA THR A 94 11.43 8.15 -7.13
C THR A 94 10.88 7.31 -5.97
N GLY A 95 11.11 6.00 -6.03
CA GLY A 95 10.68 5.03 -5.04
C GLY A 95 9.37 4.33 -5.39
N PHE A 96 8.80 3.65 -4.40
CA PHE A 96 7.58 2.87 -4.52
C PHE A 96 6.68 3.11 -3.31
N THR A 97 5.38 3.03 -3.51
CA THR A 97 4.40 2.96 -2.42
C THR A 97 3.67 1.63 -2.50
N VAL A 98 3.67 0.88 -1.39
CA VAL A 98 2.95 -0.37 -1.26
C VAL A 98 1.70 -0.14 -0.41
N ILE A 99 0.55 -0.55 -0.92
CA ILE A 99 -0.75 -0.43 -0.26
C ILE A 99 -1.42 -1.79 -0.32
N GLY A 100 -1.87 -2.33 0.79
CA GLY A 100 -2.60 -3.60 0.77
C GLY A 100 -3.70 -3.62 1.82
N PRO A 101 -4.72 -4.45 1.65
CA PRO A 101 -5.83 -4.49 2.59
C PRO A 101 -5.43 -5.26 3.86
N ALA A 102 -5.81 -4.73 5.03
CA ALA A 102 -5.38 -5.23 6.34
C ALA A 102 -5.90 -6.65 6.68
N ASN A 103 -6.94 -7.10 5.97
CA ASN A 103 -7.45 -8.47 6.05
C ASN A 103 -6.43 -9.48 5.48
N ILE A 104 -5.62 -9.11 4.48
CA ILE A 104 -4.65 -9.95 3.79
C ILE A 104 -3.22 -9.62 4.22
N VAL A 105 -2.83 -8.35 4.21
CA VAL A 105 -1.48 -7.90 4.59
C VAL A 105 -1.40 -7.74 6.10
N LYS A 106 -0.40 -8.36 6.72
CA LYS A 106 -0.12 -8.27 8.16
C LYS A 106 1.06 -7.36 8.47
N GLN A 107 2.03 -7.33 7.57
CA GLN A 107 3.20 -6.47 7.73
C GLN A 107 3.83 -6.17 6.38
N ILE A 108 4.29 -4.94 6.20
CA ILE A 108 5.16 -4.53 5.11
C ILE A 108 6.50 -4.13 5.71
N LYS A 109 7.59 -4.81 5.33
CA LYS A 109 8.93 -4.40 5.77
C LYS A 109 9.43 -3.29 4.86
N LYS A 110 9.90 -2.20 5.47
CA LYS A 110 10.51 -1.08 4.76
C LYS A 110 11.98 -1.38 4.55
N ASP A 111 12.32 -1.89 3.37
CA ASP A 111 13.70 -2.12 2.93
C ASP A 111 13.90 -1.42 1.58
N PRO A 112 14.90 -0.53 1.42
CA PRO A 112 15.13 0.16 0.14
C PRO A 112 15.59 -0.76 -1.00
N ASN A 113 16.08 -1.97 -0.68
CA ASN A 113 16.65 -2.90 -1.65
C ASN A 113 15.70 -4.04 -2.04
N LYS A 114 14.59 -4.24 -1.32
CA LYS A 114 13.63 -5.32 -1.58
C LYS A 114 12.23 -5.00 -1.05
N ILE A 115 11.23 -5.65 -1.64
CA ILE A 115 9.84 -5.57 -1.19
C ILE A 115 9.50 -6.87 -0.47
N GLU A 116 9.19 -6.79 0.83
CA GLU A 116 8.83 -7.94 1.64
C GLU A 116 7.49 -7.71 2.35
N LEU A 117 6.58 -8.68 2.19
CA LEU A 117 5.21 -8.64 2.68
C LEU A 117 4.89 -9.92 3.46
N LEU A 118 4.34 -9.78 4.66
CA LEU A 118 3.73 -10.89 5.38
C LEU A 118 2.23 -10.90 5.11
N THR A 119 1.72 -11.97 4.53
CA THR A 119 0.30 -12.11 4.17
C THR A 119 -0.36 -13.29 4.90
N SER A 120 -1.66 -13.18 5.18
CA SER A 120 -2.48 -14.28 5.69
C SER A 120 -3.37 -14.88 4.61
N GLU A 121 -3.62 -16.19 4.69
CA GLU A 121 -4.64 -16.82 3.85
C GLU A 121 -6.03 -16.26 4.14
N LYS A 122 -6.78 -15.99 3.07
CA LYS A 122 -8.19 -15.57 3.17
C LYS A 122 -9.03 -16.76 3.63
N THR A 123 -9.14 -16.96 4.95
CA THR A 123 -10.01 -18.02 5.48
C THR A 123 -11.47 -17.63 5.23
N ASN A 124 -12.18 -18.36 4.36
CA ASN A 124 -13.61 -18.16 4.11
C ASN A 124 -14.39 -18.21 5.43
N GLN A 125 -14.92 -17.08 5.89
CA GLN A 125 -15.61 -16.97 7.19
C GLN A 125 -16.83 -17.91 7.29
N LYS A 126 -17.46 -18.26 6.16
CA LYS A 126 -18.52 -19.30 6.07
C LYS A 126 -18.05 -20.65 6.62
N ASN A 127 -16.81 -21.07 6.34
CA ASN A 127 -16.27 -22.35 6.84
C ASN A 127 -16.01 -22.32 8.36
N LYS A 128 -15.59 -21.18 8.92
CA LYS A 128 -15.42 -21.03 10.38
C LYS A 128 -16.76 -21.07 11.13
N ARG A 129 -17.82 -20.44 10.61
CA ARG A 129 -19.17 -20.50 11.21
C ARG A 129 -19.77 -21.91 11.17
N ASN A 130 -19.61 -22.64 10.06
CA ASN A 130 -20.09 -24.02 9.96
C ASN A 130 -19.32 -24.99 10.87
N LYS A 131 -18.00 -24.85 10.97
CA LYS A 131 -17.17 -25.67 11.88
C LYS A 131 -17.53 -25.46 13.35
N ARG A 132 -17.80 -24.21 13.76
CA ARG A 132 -18.28 -23.89 15.12
C ARG A 132 -19.68 -24.42 15.41
N ARG A 133 -20.60 -24.39 14.44
CA ARG A 133 -21.94 -24.97 14.59
C ARG A 133 -21.90 -26.50 14.74
N ASN A 134 -21.04 -27.18 13.98
CA ASN A 134 -20.91 -28.64 14.07
C ASN A 134 -20.26 -29.11 15.38
N ASN A 135 -19.33 -28.34 15.94
CA ASN A 135 -18.72 -28.65 17.25
C ASN A 135 -19.64 -28.35 18.44
N LYS A 136 -20.71 -27.57 18.28
CA LYS A 136 -21.73 -27.36 19.33
C LYS A 136 -22.86 -28.40 19.32
N LYS A 137 -22.92 -29.25 18.28
CA LYS A 137 -23.93 -30.31 18.12
C LYS A 137 -23.40 -31.72 18.45
N ARG A 138 -22.14 -31.81 18.87
CA ARG A 138 -21.51 -33.01 19.46
C ARG A 138 -21.24 -32.71 20.92
#